data_AF-W4LV49-F1
#
_entry.id   AF-W4LV49-F1
#
_cell.length_a   1.000
_cell.length_b   1.000
_cell.length_c   1.000
_cell.angle_alpha   90.00
_cell.angle_beta   90.00
_cell.angle_gamma   90.00
#
_symmetry.space_group_name_H-M   'P 1'
#
loop_
_entity.id
_entity.type
_entity.pdbx_description
1 polymer ?
#
loop_
_entity_poly.entity_id
_entity_poly.type
_entity_poly.pdbx_seq_one_letter_code
_entity_poly.pdbx_strand_id
1 'polypeptide(L)'
;MQEGTLQIVEDLATYPQRSAVEEEMLAKGVRNLVVAPLYYQDNLIGILNLLSPNPGDLYALNAMKLRDVLPLFSMAINRSMEELNTRIQAIIKEQCTAIHPAVEWRFRQAAIHWAEQRQCGQMAEMESIVFDDVYPLYGVSDIRGSSRLRNAMIQADLMEHLGLAKEILQLGYGLKPLPILDELSYHVSKLMTHLETGLGSSDEMAIIDFLRREVEPLFEHMRSFAPEAEEKILAYESVIEPQLGTIYRRRKDFEDSVTHINETLSAYLDAEQEKAQAMFPHYFEKHKTDGVEYGIYIGAAMMEDGSFDMLYLYNLRLWQLITMCGIARQSEQVKSQLKVPLEMAHLVLIQNTPLSVRFRLDEKRFDIDGAYNMRYEIIKKRIDKALIKGTSERLTQPGKIAIIYSQPKEAMEYREYIDYLQASGYLTDDVEEVELEDLDGAQGLKSLRVTVNMSATPPDPLPSLETMIEVVEVIHK
;
A
#
# COMPACT_ATOMS: atom_id res chain seq x y z
N MET A 1 -44.74 -2.70 -12.84
CA MET A 1 -43.96 -3.38 -13.91
C MET A 1 -43.42 -4.67 -13.32
N GLN A 2 -43.98 -5.84 -13.67
CA GLN A 2 -43.64 -7.09 -12.96
C GLN A 2 -43.21 -8.26 -13.85
N GLU A 3 -43.11 -8.09 -15.17
CA GLU A 3 -42.57 -9.15 -16.04
C GLU A 3 -41.74 -8.49 -17.15
N GLY A 4 -40.58 -9.06 -17.47
CA GLY A 4 -39.62 -8.59 -18.49
C GLY A 4 -40.14 -8.70 -19.93
N THR A 5 -41.40 -8.36 -20.15
CA THR A 5 -42.13 -8.47 -21.41
C THR A 5 -42.48 -7.09 -21.93
N LEU A 6 -42.53 -6.96 -23.27
CA LEU A 6 -42.97 -5.74 -23.94
C LEU A 6 -44.40 -5.38 -23.48
N GLN A 7 -44.59 -4.17 -22.98
CA GLN A 7 -45.88 -3.65 -22.54
C GLN A 7 -46.41 -2.59 -23.50
N ILE A 8 -47.73 -2.62 -23.75
CA ILE A 8 -48.43 -1.67 -24.61
C ILE A 8 -49.52 -1.00 -23.76
N VAL A 9 -49.53 0.33 -23.73
CA VAL A 9 -50.63 1.11 -23.15
C VAL A 9 -51.36 1.81 -24.29
N GLU A 10 -52.57 1.35 -24.58
CA GLU A 10 -53.38 1.84 -25.69
C GLU A 10 -53.85 3.29 -25.49
N ASP A 11 -54.23 3.65 -24.26
CA ASP A 11 -54.48 5.03 -23.85
C ASP A 11 -54.04 5.29 -22.40
N LEU A 12 -53.05 6.16 -22.21
CA LEU A 12 -52.55 6.59 -20.91
C LEU A 12 -53.65 7.33 -20.12
N ALA A 13 -54.61 7.95 -20.81
CA ALA A 13 -55.77 8.62 -20.21
C ALA A 13 -56.84 7.65 -19.67
N THR A 14 -56.71 6.35 -19.90
CA THR A 14 -57.58 5.31 -19.30
C THR A 14 -56.80 4.34 -18.39
N TYR A 15 -55.49 4.55 -18.23
CA TYR A 15 -54.62 3.69 -17.44
C TYR A 15 -54.96 3.72 -15.93
N PRO A 16 -55.14 2.55 -15.28
CA PRO A 16 -55.50 2.47 -13.86
C PRO A 16 -54.28 2.73 -12.96
N GLN A 17 -54.48 3.59 -11.93
CA GLN A 17 -53.44 4.09 -11.01
C GLN A 17 -52.24 4.75 -11.70
N ARG A 18 -52.38 6.06 -11.95
CA ARG A 18 -51.29 6.89 -12.48
C ARG A 18 -50.34 7.34 -11.39
N SER A 19 -49.06 7.21 -11.65
CA SER A 19 -47.95 7.81 -10.93
C SER A 19 -47.70 9.24 -11.42
N ALA A 20 -46.91 10.02 -10.68
CA ALA A 20 -46.53 11.39 -11.04
C ALA A 20 -45.86 11.48 -12.45
N VAL A 21 -45.14 10.43 -12.86
CA VAL A 21 -44.50 10.36 -14.18
C VAL A 21 -45.53 10.24 -15.31
N GLU A 22 -46.58 9.45 -15.11
CA GLU A 22 -47.63 9.24 -16.11
C GLU A 22 -48.53 10.47 -16.25
N GLU A 23 -48.74 11.23 -15.16
CA GLU A 23 -49.41 12.53 -15.20
C GLU A 23 -48.60 13.58 -15.96
N GLU A 24 -47.27 13.62 -15.77
CA GLU A 24 -46.39 14.53 -16.50
C GLU A 24 -46.33 14.18 -18.00
N MET A 25 -46.30 12.89 -18.34
CA MET A 25 -46.35 12.42 -19.73
C MET A 25 -47.67 12.80 -20.41
N LEU A 26 -48.80 12.67 -19.72
CA LEU A 26 -50.10 13.15 -20.19
C LEU A 26 -50.12 14.67 -20.40
N ALA A 27 -49.53 15.44 -19.47
CA ALA A 27 -49.41 16.89 -19.60
C ALA A 27 -48.55 17.31 -20.81
N LYS A 28 -47.56 16.48 -21.19
CA LYS A 28 -46.76 16.63 -22.42
C LYS A 28 -47.47 16.12 -23.68
N GLY A 29 -48.72 15.68 -23.58
CA GLY A 29 -49.55 15.26 -24.71
C GLY A 29 -49.38 13.80 -25.13
N VAL A 30 -48.71 12.96 -24.33
CA VAL A 30 -48.57 11.53 -24.62
C VAL A 30 -49.86 10.81 -24.28
N ARG A 31 -50.39 10.05 -25.24
CA ARG A 31 -51.63 9.28 -25.09
C ARG A 31 -51.42 7.79 -25.25
N ASN A 32 -50.42 7.35 -26.00
CA ASN A 32 -50.19 5.93 -26.25
C ASN A 32 -48.69 5.64 -26.11
N LEU A 33 -48.33 4.52 -25.48
CA LEU A 33 -46.92 4.19 -25.26
C LEU A 33 -46.65 2.70 -25.36
N VAL A 34 -45.44 2.37 -25.80
CA VAL A 34 -44.86 1.02 -25.75
C VAL A 34 -43.57 1.08 -24.96
N VAL A 35 -43.45 0.19 -23.98
CA VAL A 35 -42.26 0.01 -23.16
C VAL A 35 -41.68 -1.36 -23.48
N ALA A 36 -40.49 -1.38 -24.05
CA ALA A 36 -39.80 -2.60 -24.45
C ALA A 36 -38.46 -2.72 -23.71
N PRO A 37 -38.27 -3.74 -22.86
CA PRO A 37 -36.97 -3.99 -22.25
C PRO A 37 -35.95 -4.43 -23.30
N LEU A 38 -34.73 -3.91 -23.20
CA LEU A 38 -33.61 -4.27 -24.04
C LEU A 38 -32.73 -5.25 -23.29
N TYR A 39 -32.70 -6.49 -23.76
CA TYR A 39 -31.84 -7.54 -23.21
C TYR A 39 -30.64 -7.79 -24.12
N TYR A 40 -29.48 -8.05 -23.50
CA TYR A 40 -28.29 -8.58 -24.16
C TYR A 40 -27.71 -9.68 -23.28
N GLN A 41 -27.62 -10.91 -23.81
CA GLN A 41 -27.17 -12.10 -23.06
C GLN A 41 -27.85 -12.22 -21.68
N ASP A 42 -29.19 -12.16 -21.66
CA ASP A 42 -30.04 -12.25 -20.47
C ASP A 42 -29.91 -11.11 -19.43
N ASN A 43 -29.02 -10.14 -19.67
CA ASN A 43 -28.92 -8.92 -18.87
C ASN A 43 -29.78 -7.79 -19.44
N LEU A 44 -30.58 -7.13 -18.59
CA LEU A 44 -31.34 -5.94 -18.96
C LEU A 44 -30.37 -4.75 -19.07
N ILE A 45 -30.12 -4.29 -20.30
CA ILE A 45 -29.20 -3.18 -20.57
C ILE A 45 -29.91 -1.82 -20.69
N GLY A 46 -31.24 -1.82 -20.76
CA GLY A 46 -32.03 -0.59 -20.82
C GLY A 46 -33.49 -0.83 -21.18
N ILE A 47 -34.22 0.27 -21.38
CA ILE A 47 -35.64 0.27 -21.73
C ILE A 47 -35.84 1.21 -22.93
N LEU A 48 -36.45 0.70 -23.99
CA LEU A 48 -36.89 1.49 -25.15
C LEU A 48 -38.35 1.91 -24.94
N ASN A 49 -38.58 3.23 -24.95
CA ASN A 49 -39.92 3.81 -24.86
C ASN A 49 -40.31 4.44 -26.20
N LEU A 50 -41.45 4.01 -26.76
CA LEU A 50 -42.08 4.67 -27.89
C LEU A 50 -43.34 5.39 -27.40
N LEU A 51 -43.49 6.65 -27.77
CA LEU A 51 -44.57 7.53 -27.32
C LEU A 51 -45.34 8.06 -28.53
N SER A 52 -46.66 8.07 -28.46
CA SER A 52 -47.54 8.70 -29.44
C SER A 52 -48.58 9.61 -28.77
N PRO A 53 -48.90 10.77 -29.38
CA PRO A 53 -50.00 11.63 -28.92
C PRO A 53 -51.40 11.11 -29.28
N ASN A 54 -51.53 10.11 -30.16
CA ASN A 54 -52.84 9.56 -30.54
C ASN A 54 -53.05 8.17 -29.91
N PRO A 55 -54.21 7.93 -29.27
CA PRO A 55 -54.59 6.61 -28.80
C PRO A 55 -54.58 5.57 -29.94
N GLY A 56 -53.99 4.39 -29.69
CA GLY A 56 -54.02 3.27 -30.62
C GLY A 56 -53.02 3.29 -31.79
N ASP A 57 -52.16 4.31 -31.92
CA ASP A 57 -51.11 4.34 -32.95
C ASP A 57 -50.11 3.17 -32.80
N LEU A 58 -49.80 2.81 -31.55
CA LEU A 58 -49.01 1.65 -31.18
C LEU A 58 -49.96 0.54 -30.68
N TYR A 59 -50.09 -0.48 -31.52
CA TYR A 59 -50.93 -1.67 -31.28
C TYR A 59 -50.13 -2.95 -31.51
N ALA A 60 -50.70 -4.10 -31.14
CA ALA A 60 -50.01 -5.39 -31.05
C ALA A 60 -49.18 -5.77 -32.30
N LEU A 61 -49.70 -5.55 -33.52
CA LEU A 61 -48.98 -5.85 -34.76
C LEU A 61 -47.73 -4.98 -34.98
N ASN A 62 -47.80 -3.69 -34.61
CA ASN A 62 -46.63 -2.80 -34.67
C ASN A 62 -45.58 -3.18 -33.61
N ALA A 63 -46.03 -3.61 -32.43
CA ALA A 63 -45.16 -4.13 -31.39
C ALA A 63 -44.48 -5.45 -31.78
N MET A 64 -45.12 -6.31 -32.58
CA MET A 64 -44.47 -7.52 -33.11
C MET A 64 -43.31 -7.18 -34.05
N LYS A 65 -43.49 -6.20 -34.94
CA LYS A 65 -42.39 -5.70 -35.79
C LYS A 65 -41.25 -5.11 -34.96
N LEU A 66 -41.58 -4.47 -33.84
CA LEU A 66 -40.58 -3.94 -32.91
C LEU A 66 -39.76 -5.09 -32.32
N ARG A 67 -40.37 -6.20 -31.91
CA ARG A 67 -39.65 -7.37 -31.37
C ARG A 67 -38.58 -7.91 -32.31
N ASP A 68 -38.83 -7.89 -33.62
CA ASP A 68 -37.86 -8.38 -34.61
C ASP A 68 -36.61 -7.48 -34.70
N VAL A 69 -36.74 -6.20 -34.37
CA VAL A 69 -35.62 -5.22 -34.43
C VAL A 69 -35.02 -4.88 -33.07
N LEU A 70 -35.68 -5.21 -31.95
CA LEU A 70 -35.15 -4.98 -30.59
C LEU A 70 -33.73 -5.55 -30.40
N PRO A 71 -33.38 -6.78 -30.87
CA PRO A 71 -32.03 -7.30 -30.72
C PRO A 71 -30.96 -6.43 -31.41
N LEU A 72 -31.30 -5.78 -32.53
CA LEU A 72 -30.37 -4.87 -33.23
C LEU A 72 -30.10 -3.62 -32.39
N PHE A 73 -31.14 -3.07 -31.74
CA PHE A 73 -30.99 -1.96 -30.80
C PHE A 73 -30.19 -2.38 -29.56
N SER A 74 -30.48 -3.55 -28.99
CA SER A 74 -29.70 -4.09 -27.87
C SER A 74 -28.22 -4.23 -28.21
N MET A 75 -27.91 -4.78 -29.39
CA MET A 75 -26.53 -4.94 -29.86
C MET A 75 -25.84 -3.58 -30.10
N ALA A 76 -26.54 -2.62 -30.70
CA ALA A 76 -26.00 -1.28 -30.94
C ALA A 76 -25.73 -0.52 -29.63
N ILE A 77 -26.64 -0.60 -28.66
CA ILE A 77 -26.47 0.02 -27.33
C ILE A 77 -25.35 -0.67 -26.57
N ASN A 78 -25.31 -2.01 -26.54
CA ASN A 78 -24.23 -2.74 -25.88
C ASN A 78 -22.87 -2.37 -26.47
N ARG A 79 -22.75 -2.33 -27.82
CA ARG A 79 -21.54 -1.90 -28.49
C ARG A 79 -21.16 -0.45 -28.14
N SER A 80 -22.12 0.47 -28.11
CA SER A 80 -21.86 1.86 -27.72
C SER A 80 -21.40 1.95 -26.25
N MET A 81 -21.96 1.13 -25.37
CA MET A 81 -21.55 1.05 -23.96
C MET A 81 -20.15 0.47 -23.82
N GLU A 82 -19.81 -0.57 -24.57
CA GLU A 82 -18.45 -1.13 -24.63
C GLU A 82 -17.43 -0.13 -25.17
N GLU A 83 -17.76 0.59 -26.24
CA GLU A 83 -16.91 1.65 -26.81
C GLU A 83 -16.70 2.80 -25.80
N LEU A 84 -17.76 3.22 -25.10
CA LEU A 84 -17.70 4.23 -24.04
C LEU A 84 -16.86 3.75 -22.85
N ASN A 85 -17.08 2.53 -22.36
CA ASN A 85 -16.29 1.92 -21.30
C ASN A 85 -14.81 1.82 -21.71
N THR A 86 -14.53 1.41 -22.94
CA THR A 86 -13.15 1.33 -23.46
C THR A 86 -12.49 2.71 -23.48
N ARG A 87 -13.22 3.76 -23.89
CA ARG A 87 -12.72 5.15 -23.85
C ARG A 87 -12.49 5.64 -22.43
N ILE A 88 -13.43 5.40 -21.51
CA ILE A 88 -13.27 5.78 -20.09
C ILE A 88 -12.07 5.07 -19.49
N GLN A 89 -11.93 3.76 -19.72
CA GLN A 89 -10.79 2.99 -19.25
C GLN A 89 -9.48 3.45 -19.88
N ALA A 90 -9.48 3.90 -21.14
CA ALA A 90 -8.31 4.51 -21.76
C ALA A 90 -7.93 5.85 -21.09
N ILE A 91 -8.91 6.72 -20.81
CA ILE A 91 -8.69 7.99 -20.10
C ILE A 91 -8.16 7.72 -18.69
N ILE A 92 -8.79 6.78 -17.98
CA ILE A 92 -8.36 6.32 -16.67
C ILE A 92 -6.92 5.81 -16.74
N LYS A 93 -6.55 4.97 -17.71
CA LYS A 93 -5.18 4.42 -17.84
C LYS A 93 -4.14 5.46 -18.27
N GLU A 94 -4.54 6.44 -19.09
CA GLU A 94 -3.67 7.54 -19.52
C GLU A 94 -3.33 8.45 -18.35
N GLN A 95 -4.28 8.69 -17.44
CA GLN A 95 -4.13 9.59 -16.29
C GLN A 95 -3.74 8.86 -14.99
N CYS A 96 -4.05 7.57 -14.84
CA CYS A 96 -3.90 6.76 -13.62
C CYS A 96 -3.38 5.35 -13.95
N THR A 97 -2.30 4.89 -13.30
CA THR A 97 -1.67 3.58 -13.65
C THR A 97 -2.38 2.36 -13.07
N ALA A 98 -3.02 2.49 -11.92
CA ALA A 98 -3.84 1.47 -11.29
C ALA A 98 -4.76 2.17 -10.27
N ILE A 99 -6.07 2.01 -10.42
CA ILE A 99 -7.05 2.57 -9.50
C ILE A 99 -7.57 1.44 -8.64
N HIS A 100 -7.63 1.68 -7.33
CA HIS A 100 -8.18 0.71 -6.40
C HIS A 100 -9.70 0.55 -6.62
N PRO A 101 -10.26 -0.67 -6.68
CA PRO A 101 -11.67 -0.90 -7.02
C PRO A 101 -12.67 -0.07 -6.19
N ALA A 102 -12.39 0.07 -4.88
CA ALA A 102 -13.21 0.86 -3.96
C ALA A 102 -13.44 2.32 -4.40
N VAL A 103 -12.52 2.93 -5.16
CA VAL A 103 -12.63 4.33 -5.61
C VAL A 103 -12.85 4.45 -7.11
N GLU A 104 -12.82 3.35 -7.87
CA GLU A 104 -12.92 3.36 -9.34
C GLU A 104 -14.17 4.08 -9.84
N TRP A 105 -15.29 3.94 -9.14
CA TRP A 105 -16.55 4.61 -9.48
C TRP A 105 -16.38 6.13 -9.55
N ARG A 106 -15.63 6.75 -8.61
CA ARG A 106 -15.46 8.21 -8.57
C ARG A 106 -14.59 8.70 -9.73
N PHE A 107 -13.56 7.93 -10.10
CA PHE A 107 -12.73 8.23 -11.26
C PHE A 107 -13.52 8.06 -12.56
N ARG A 108 -14.38 7.03 -12.64
CA ARG A 108 -15.28 6.82 -13.77
C ARG A 108 -16.24 8.00 -13.94
N GLN A 109 -16.85 8.46 -12.86
CA GLN A 109 -17.72 9.65 -12.86
C GLN A 109 -16.97 10.90 -13.35
N ALA A 110 -15.78 11.16 -12.80
CA ALA A 110 -14.95 12.29 -13.21
C ALA A 110 -14.55 12.21 -14.69
N ALA A 111 -14.25 11.02 -15.22
CA ALA A 111 -13.90 10.81 -16.63
C ALA A 111 -15.11 11.02 -17.57
N ILE A 112 -16.31 10.61 -17.16
CA ILE A 112 -17.56 10.86 -17.91
C ILE A 112 -17.82 12.36 -17.97
N HIS A 113 -17.78 13.05 -16.82
CA HIS A 113 -18.03 14.48 -16.75
C HIS A 113 -17.02 15.27 -17.60
N TRP A 114 -15.75 14.89 -17.56
CA TRP A 114 -14.72 15.49 -18.40
C TRP A 114 -14.97 15.26 -19.90
N ALA A 115 -15.39 14.06 -20.30
CA ALA A 115 -15.70 13.76 -21.70
C ALA A 115 -16.89 14.58 -22.22
N GLU A 116 -17.92 14.79 -21.40
CA GLU A 116 -19.09 15.64 -21.71
C GLU A 116 -18.69 17.10 -21.88
N GLN A 117 -17.90 17.66 -20.95
CA GLN A 117 -17.42 19.04 -21.03
C GLN A 117 -16.60 19.31 -22.30
N ARG A 118 -15.78 18.33 -22.71
CA ARG A 118 -14.97 18.43 -23.93
C ARG A 118 -15.83 18.43 -25.20
N GLN A 119 -16.93 17.68 -25.22
CA GLN A 119 -17.88 17.68 -26.33
C GLN A 119 -18.63 19.01 -26.45
N CYS A 120 -18.89 19.69 -25.32
CA CYS A 120 -19.47 21.03 -25.29
C CYS A 120 -18.48 22.16 -25.62
N GLY A 121 -17.23 21.84 -26.02
CA GLY A 121 -16.22 22.81 -26.42
C GLY A 121 -15.55 23.55 -25.27
N GLN A 122 -15.70 23.08 -24.03
CA GLN A 122 -14.96 23.60 -22.88
C GLN A 122 -13.59 22.92 -22.79
N MET A 123 -12.51 23.71 -22.71
CA MET A 123 -11.19 23.20 -22.30
C MET A 123 -11.19 23.09 -20.78
N ALA A 124 -11.72 22.00 -20.24
CA ALA A 124 -11.74 21.74 -18.83
C ALA A 124 -10.69 20.68 -18.45
N GLU A 125 -10.00 20.93 -17.34
CA GLU A 125 -9.20 19.92 -16.66
C GLU A 125 -10.14 18.92 -15.95
N MET A 126 -9.66 17.70 -15.74
CA MET A 126 -10.42 16.71 -14.99
C MET A 126 -10.66 17.21 -13.56
N GLU A 127 -11.87 17.02 -13.04
CA GLU A 127 -12.19 17.44 -11.68
C GLU A 127 -11.32 16.74 -10.64
N SER A 128 -10.97 17.46 -9.57
CA SER A 128 -10.18 16.91 -8.47
C SER A 128 -10.99 15.84 -7.73
N ILE A 129 -10.38 14.68 -7.53
CA ILE A 129 -10.99 13.57 -6.79
C ILE A 129 -10.65 13.75 -5.31
N VAL A 130 -11.64 14.20 -4.55
CA VAL A 130 -11.56 14.40 -3.10
C VAL A 130 -12.59 13.51 -2.43
N PHE A 131 -12.19 12.90 -1.32
CA PHE A 131 -13.07 12.18 -0.41
C PHE A 131 -12.98 12.85 0.95
N ASP A 132 -14.07 13.46 1.37
CA ASP A 132 -14.22 14.07 2.68
C ASP A 132 -14.69 13.05 3.71
N ASP A 133 -14.45 13.34 4.99
CA ASP A 133 -14.92 12.56 6.13
C ASP A 133 -14.54 11.06 6.10
N VAL A 134 -13.29 10.75 5.71
CA VAL A 134 -12.75 9.38 5.73
C VAL A 134 -11.89 9.13 6.97
N TYR A 135 -11.98 7.90 7.48
CA TYR A 135 -11.20 7.44 8.63
C TYR A 135 -9.92 6.74 8.14
N PRO A 136 -8.73 7.23 8.52
CA PRO A 136 -7.49 6.60 8.16
C PRO A 136 -7.11 5.51 9.17
N LEU A 137 -6.60 4.38 8.70
CA LEU A 137 -5.90 3.40 9.52
C LEU A 137 -4.48 3.27 8.98
N TYR A 138 -3.50 3.41 9.86
CA TYR A 138 -2.09 3.38 9.48
C TYR A 138 -1.30 2.38 10.29
N GLY A 139 -0.48 1.59 9.60
CA GLY A 139 0.43 0.65 10.22
C GLY A 139 1.77 0.60 9.51
N VAL A 140 2.83 0.40 10.27
CA VAL A 140 4.19 0.24 9.75
C VAL A 140 4.92 -0.86 10.50
N SER A 141 5.70 -1.64 9.76
CA SER A 141 6.65 -2.62 10.26
C SER A 141 8.00 -2.34 9.64
N ASP A 142 8.91 -1.75 10.41
CA ASP A 142 10.23 -1.30 9.92
C ASP A 142 11.37 -2.10 10.55
N ILE A 143 12.50 -2.17 9.84
CA ILE A 143 13.71 -2.82 10.33
C ILE A 143 14.40 -1.91 11.33
N ARG A 144 14.57 -2.42 12.56
CA ARG A 144 15.25 -1.69 13.63
C ARG A 144 16.69 -1.40 13.24
N GLY A 145 16.99 -0.11 13.04
CA GLY A 145 18.34 0.35 12.77
C GLY A 145 18.87 -0.07 11.39
N SER A 146 17.98 -0.19 10.40
CA SER A 146 18.32 -0.55 9.01
C SER A 146 19.54 0.22 8.48
N SER A 147 19.60 1.54 8.69
CA SER A 147 20.71 2.38 8.23
C SER A 147 22.03 2.06 8.94
N ARG A 148 21.98 1.76 10.24
CA ARG A 148 23.17 1.37 11.01
C ARG A 148 23.69 0.01 10.56
N LEU A 149 22.80 -0.97 10.37
CA LEU A 149 23.16 -2.29 9.86
C LEU A 149 23.76 -2.21 8.46
N ARG A 150 23.11 -1.45 7.56
CA ARG A 150 23.61 -1.21 6.20
C ARG A 150 25.02 -0.61 6.21
N ASN A 151 25.24 0.45 7.00
CA ASN A 151 26.55 1.08 7.11
C ASN A 151 27.61 0.13 7.69
N ALA A 152 27.24 -0.71 8.66
CA ALA A 152 28.16 -1.71 9.21
C ALA A 152 28.55 -2.77 8.17
N MET A 153 27.62 -3.19 7.30
CA MET A 153 27.93 -4.14 6.21
C MET A 153 28.85 -3.51 5.16
N ILE A 154 28.60 -2.25 4.78
CA ILE A 154 29.47 -1.50 3.86
C ILE A 154 30.88 -1.36 4.46
N GLN A 155 30.96 -0.95 5.73
CA GLN A 155 32.23 -0.80 6.44
C GLN A 155 33.03 -2.11 6.48
N ALA A 156 32.37 -3.23 6.73
CA ALA A 156 33.01 -4.54 6.75
C ALA A 156 33.52 -4.98 5.38
N ASP A 157 32.75 -4.73 4.30
CA ASP A 157 33.19 -5.03 2.94
C ASP A 157 34.37 -4.13 2.50
N LEU A 158 34.35 -2.84 2.85
CA LEU A 158 35.47 -1.92 2.60
C LEU A 158 36.73 -2.30 3.40
N MET A 159 36.58 -2.73 4.65
CA MET A 159 37.68 -3.19 5.48
C MET A 159 38.38 -4.42 4.88
N GLU A 160 37.59 -5.35 4.36
CA GLU A 160 38.10 -6.53 3.64
C GLU A 160 38.82 -6.11 2.36
N HIS A 161 38.24 -5.18 1.60
CA HIS A 161 38.82 -4.67 0.35
C HIS A 161 40.19 -4.01 0.59
N LEU A 162 40.27 -3.13 1.58
CA LEU A 162 41.53 -2.49 2.01
C LEU A 162 42.53 -3.51 2.57
N GLY A 163 42.07 -4.53 3.28
CA GLY A 163 42.91 -5.61 3.79
C GLY A 163 43.62 -6.38 2.67
N LEU A 164 42.89 -6.78 1.63
CA LEU A 164 43.47 -7.48 0.47
C LEU A 164 44.46 -6.57 -0.28
N ALA A 165 44.12 -5.30 -0.49
CA ALA A 165 45.02 -4.33 -1.10
C ALA A 165 46.32 -4.16 -0.29
N LYS A 166 46.21 -4.07 1.04
CA LYS A 166 47.35 -3.96 1.95
C LYS A 166 48.28 -5.17 1.87
N GLU A 167 47.72 -6.38 1.87
CA GLU A 167 48.50 -7.62 1.72
C GLU A 167 49.32 -7.62 0.44
N ILE A 168 48.71 -7.23 -0.68
CA ILE A 168 49.39 -7.15 -1.97
C ILE A 168 50.54 -6.12 -1.90
N LEU A 169 50.29 -4.92 -1.39
CA LEU A 169 51.31 -3.86 -1.27
C LEU A 169 52.51 -4.30 -0.40
N GLN A 170 52.24 -4.97 0.73
CA GLN A 170 53.28 -5.47 1.63
C GLN A 170 54.11 -6.59 1.00
N LEU A 171 53.45 -7.52 0.28
CA LEU A 171 54.14 -8.56 -0.48
C LEU A 171 55.03 -7.93 -1.57
N GLY A 172 54.51 -6.94 -2.30
CA GLY A 172 55.25 -6.18 -3.29
C GLY A 172 56.50 -5.52 -2.73
N TYR A 173 56.38 -4.87 -1.57
CA TYR A 173 57.51 -4.25 -0.87
C TYR A 173 58.56 -5.28 -0.42
N GLY A 174 58.13 -6.44 0.08
CA GLY A 174 59.03 -7.52 0.49
C GLY A 174 59.83 -8.11 -0.68
N LEU A 175 59.22 -8.20 -1.87
CA LEU A 175 59.87 -8.64 -3.10
C LEU A 175 60.80 -7.57 -3.68
N LYS A 176 60.35 -6.31 -3.66
CA LYS A 176 61.11 -5.18 -4.17
C LYS A 176 60.88 -3.96 -3.27
N PRO A 177 61.89 -3.50 -2.51
CA PRO A 177 61.74 -2.46 -1.50
C PRO A 177 61.61 -1.07 -2.14
N LEU A 178 60.46 -0.79 -2.74
CA LEU A 178 60.10 0.48 -3.34
C LEU A 178 59.40 1.35 -2.28
N PRO A 179 59.93 2.54 -1.94
CA PRO A 179 59.34 3.40 -0.91
C PRO A 179 57.87 3.78 -1.14
N ILE A 180 57.45 3.87 -2.41
CA ILE A 180 56.06 4.17 -2.78
C ILE A 180 55.07 3.09 -2.32
N LEU A 181 55.49 1.81 -2.29
CA LEU A 181 54.62 0.70 -1.84
C LEU A 181 54.42 0.74 -0.31
N ASP A 182 55.46 1.14 0.43
CA ASP A 182 55.40 1.32 1.87
C ASP A 182 54.52 2.53 2.24
N GLU A 183 54.66 3.65 1.53
CA GLU A 183 53.79 4.82 1.70
C GLU A 183 52.30 4.49 1.46
N LEU A 184 51.99 3.78 0.37
CA LEU A 184 50.61 3.38 0.07
C LEU A 184 50.07 2.38 1.10
N SER A 185 50.90 1.44 1.57
CA SER A 185 50.51 0.52 2.65
C SER A 185 50.20 1.27 3.96
N TYR A 186 50.95 2.33 4.26
CA TYR A 186 50.69 3.23 5.37
C TYR A 186 49.37 4.02 5.18
N HIS A 187 49.11 4.56 3.99
CA HIS A 187 47.85 5.24 3.68
C HIS A 187 46.64 4.29 3.79
N VAL A 188 46.74 3.07 3.26
CA VAL A 188 45.69 2.04 3.42
C VAL A 188 45.45 1.76 4.90
N SER A 189 46.51 1.61 5.69
CA SER A 189 46.37 1.39 7.14
C SER A 189 45.67 2.54 7.85
N LYS A 190 45.98 3.79 7.46
CA LYS A 190 45.31 4.98 7.99
C LYS A 190 43.82 5.01 7.63
N LEU A 191 43.46 4.63 6.41
CA LEU A 191 42.07 4.52 5.97
C LEU A 191 41.31 3.42 6.74
N MET A 192 41.96 2.27 7.00
CA MET A 192 41.39 1.21 7.84
C MET A 192 41.11 1.72 9.26
N THR A 193 42.06 2.40 9.90
CA THR A 193 41.86 2.99 11.24
C THR A 193 40.77 4.06 11.23
N HIS A 194 40.68 4.87 10.17
CA HIS A 194 39.57 5.84 10.01
C HIS A 194 38.22 5.12 9.94
N LEU A 195 38.12 4.08 9.12
CA LEU A 195 36.90 3.27 9.00
C LEU A 195 36.48 2.62 10.31
N GLU A 196 37.41 2.23 11.19
CA GLU A 196 37.06 1.70 12.52
C GLU A 196 36.30 2.72 13.39
N THR A 197 36.53 4.02 13.18
CA THR A 197 35.84 5.09 13.92
C THR A 197 34.44 5.41 13.38
N GLY A 198 34.11 4.94 12.18
CA GLY A 198 32.81 5.09 11.54
C GLY A 198 32.91 5.37 10.03
N LEU A 199 31.79 5.22 9.33
CA LEU A 199 31.69 5.51 7.90
C LEU A 199 30.96 6.86 7.70
N GLY A 200 31.67 7.86 7.19
CA GLY A 200 31.08 9.11 6.72
C GLY A 200 30.34 8.95 5.38
N SER A 201 29.46 9.89 5.06
CA SER A 201 28.63 9.84 3.85
C SER A 201 29.41 9.86 2.52
N SER A 202 30.65 10.34 2.53
CA SER A 202 31.52 10.40 1.34
C SER A 202 32.68 9.39 1.39
N ASP A 203 32.83 8.65 2.48
CA ASP A 203 34.04 7.86 2.74
C ASP A 203 34.11 6.65 1.82
N GLU A 204 32.99 5.98 1.57
CA GLU A 204 32.90 4.83 0.65
C GLU A 204 33.44 5.19 -0.75
N MET A 205 32.95 6.28 -1.32
CA MET A 205 33.35 6.70 -2.66
C MET A 205 34.82 7.14 -2.72
N ALA A 206 35.29 7.87 -1.69
CA ALA A 206 36.69 8.30 -1.61
C ALA A 206 37.66 7.11 -1.53
N ILE A 207 37.31 6.08 -0.75
CA ILE A 207 38.14 4.87 -0.60
C ILE A 207 38.17 4.06 -1.89
N ILE A 208 37.03 3.90 -2.56
CA ILE A 208 36.96 3.19 -3.85
C ILE A 208 37.77 3.93 -4.91
N ASP A 209 37.67 5.26 -4.98
CA ASP A 209 38.44 6.06 -5.93
C ASP A 209 39.96 5.98 -5.64
N PHE A 210 40.37 6.00 -4.37
CA PHE A 210 41.77 5.81 -3.97
C PHE A 210 42.31 4.45 -4.42
N LEU A 211 41.59 3.36 -4.13
CA LEU A 211 42.00 2.01 -4.54
C LEU A 211 42.14 1.92 -6.06
N ARG A 212 41.15 2.42 -6.81
CA ARG A 212 41.14 2.33 -8.27
C ARG A 212 42.20 3.21 -8.95
N ARG A 213 42.51 4.38 -8.40
CA ARG A 213 43.41 5.35 -9.05
C ARG A 213 44.86 5.22 -8.61
N GLU A 214 45.09 4.86 -7.36
CA GLU A 214 46.44 4.87 -6.77
C GLU A 214 47.00 3.48 -6.55
N VAL A 215 46.16 2.50 -6.19
CA VAL A 215 46.61 1.16 -5.82
C VAL A 215 46.54 0.18 -7.01
N GLU A 216 45.38 0.02 -7.62
CA GLU A 216 45.14 -0.95 -8.71
C GLU A 216 46.09 -0.79 -9.92
N PRO A 217 46.45 0.42 -10.38
CA PRO A 217 47.39 0.56 -11.50
C PRO A 217 48.78 -0.01 -11.21
N LEU A 218 49.17 -0.12 -9.93
CA LEU A 218 50.44 -0.72 -9.54
C LEU A 218 50.43 -2.24 -9.65
N PHE A 219 49.25 -2.87 -9.61
CA PHE A 219 49.14 -4.32 -9.70
C PHE A 219 49.64 -4.85 -11.04
N GLU A 220 49.43 -4.12 -12.14
CA GLU A 220 49.99 -4.52 -13.45
C GLU A 220 51.51 -4.68 -13.40
N HIS A 221 52.20 -3.78 -12.71
CA HIS A 221 53.66 -3.86 -12.57
C HIS A 221 54.09 -4.94 -11.57
N MET A 222 53.33 -5.11 -10.49
CA MET A 222 53.63 -6.07 -9.42
C MET A 222 53.46 -7.54 -9.84
N ARG A 223 52.57 -7.83 -10.80
CA ARG A 223 52.45 -9.17 -11.41
C ARG A 223 53.79 -9.70 -11.93
N SER A 224 54.68 -8.81 -12.38
CA SER A 224 55.99 -9.21 -12.92
C SER A 224 57.05 -9.52 -11.85
N PHE A 225 56.78 -9.25 -10.57
CA PHE A 225 57.78 -9.38 -9.50
C PHE A 225 57.96 -10.83 -9.04
N ALA A 226 56.87 -11.58 -8.89
CA ALA A 226 56.89 -13.00 -8.53
C ALA A 226 55.54 -13.69 -8.85
N PRO A 227 55.52 -15.02 -9.07
CA PRO A 227 54.28 -15.78 -9.25
C PRO A 227 53.31 -15.68 -8.07
N GLU A 228 53.82 -15.56 -6.83
CA GLU A 228 53.01 -15.40 -5.62
C GLU A 228 52.24 -14.07 -5.62
N ALA A 229 52.83 -13.00 -6.18
CA ALA A 229 52.16 -11.71 -6.32
C ALA A 229 51.02 -11.77 -7.36
N GLU A 230 51.24 -12.49 -8.46
CA GLU A 230 50.20 -12.73 -9.46
C GLU A 230 49.02 -13.52 -8.88
N GLU A 231 49.27 -14.56 -8.09
CA GLU A 231 48.21 -15.33 -7.42
C GLU A 231 47.35 -14.46 -6.48
N LYS A 232 47.99 -13.62 -5.66
CA LYS A 232 47.28 -12.70 -4.75
C LYS A 232 46.49 -11.62 -5.47
N ILE A 233 47.02 -11.08 -6.57
CA ILE A 233 46.32 -10.07 -7.40
C ILE A 233 45.09 -10.70 -8.07
N LEU A 234 45.22 -11.91 -8.61
CA LEU A 234 44.09 -12.64 -9.18
C LEU A 234 43.01 -12.93 -8.13
N ALA A 235 43.41 -13.29 -6.90
CA ALA A 235 42.47 -13.48 -5.80
C ALA A 235 41.71 -12.17 -5.47
N TYR A 236 42.40 -11.03 -5.40
CA TYR A 236 41.79 -9.71 -5.20
C TYR A 236 40.76 -9.38 -6.31
N GLU A 237 41.15 -9.51 -7.57
CA GLU A 237 40.27 -9.23 -8.72
C GLU A 237 39.05 -10.15 -8.77
N SER A 238 39.17 -11.39 -8.30
CA SER A 238 38.06 -12.35 -8.30
C SER A 238 36.94 -12.03 -7.32
N VAL A 239 37.22 -11.22 -6.29
CA VAL A 239 36.27 -10.89 -5.21
C VAL A 239 35.57 -9.54 -5.45
N ILE A 240 36.10 -8.72 -6.37
CA ILE A 240 35.54 -7.42 -6.70
C ILE A 240 34.34 -7.56 -7.63
N GLU A 241 33.23 -6.90 -7.28
CA GLU A 241 32.06 -6.83 -8.14
C GLU A 241 32.30 -5.83 -9.28
N PRO A 242 32.26 -6.24 -10.57
CA PRO A 242 32.68 -5.39 -11.69
C PRO A 242 31.92 -4.07 -11.85
N GLN A 243 30.64 -4.02 -11.46
CA GLN A 243 29.82 -2.81 -11.61
C GLN A 243 30.11 -1.77 -10.53
N LEU A 244 30.40 -2.22 -9.31
CA LEU A 244 30.65 -1.35 -8.16
C LEU A 244 32.15 -1.04 -8.01
N GLY A 245 33.00 -1.96 -8.48
CA GLY A 245 34.46 -1.93 -8.32
C GLY A 245 34.87 -1.92 -6.85
N THR A 246 34.14 -2.66 -6.03
CA THR A 246 34.47 -2.97 -4.64
C THR A 246 33.91 -4.35 -4.28
N ILE A 247 34.30 -4.88 -3.13
CA ILE A 247 33.70 -6.09 -2.56
C ILE A 247 32.23 -5.81 -2.22
N TYR A 248 31.34 -6.69 -2.69
CA TYR A 248 29.90 -6.59 -2.47
C TYR A 248 29.33 -7.93 -1.98
N ARG A 249 29.59 -8.26 -0.71
CA ARG A 249 29.19 -9.56 -0.14
C ARG A 249 28.29 -9.39 1.07
N ARG A 250 28.78 -8.78 2.16
CA ARG A 250 27.96 -8.60 3.36
C ARG A 250 26.83 -7.62 3.12
N ARG A 251 27.08 -6.57 2.31
CA ARG A 251 26.03 -5.66 1.88
C ARG A 251 24.95 -6.39 1.08
N LYS A 252 25.35 -7.26 0.15
CA LYS A 252 24.43 -8.10 -0.62
C LYS A 252 23.61 -9.02 0.28
N ASP A 253 24.24 -9.68 1.25
CA ASP A 253 23.54 -10.56 2.18
C ASP A 253 22.50 -9.81 3.04
N PHE A 254 22.77 -8.56 3.40
CA PHE A 254 21.81 -7.68 4.05
C PHE A 254 20.66 -7.28 3.10
N GLU A 255 20.96 -6.81 1.89
CA GLU A 255 19.94 -6.41 0.90
C GLU A 255 19.03 -7.59 0.49
N ASP A 256 19.60 -8.78 0.32
CA ASP A 256 18.86 -10.04 0.10
C ASP A 256 17.93 -10.33 1.30
N SER A 257 18.42 -10.15 2.53
CA SER A 257 17.63 -10.39 3.75
C SER A 257 16.48 -9.39 3.89
N VAL A 258 16.71 -8.10 3.57
CA VAL A 258 15.68 -7.04 3.54
C VAL A 258 14.60 -7.36 2.51
N THR A 259 15.02 -7.79 1.32
CA THR A 259 14.09 -8.15 0.25
C THR A 259 13.23 -9.35 0.67
N HIS A 260 13.84 -10.40 1.22
CA HIS A 260 13.14 -11.61 1.64
C HIS A 260 12.12 -11.36 2.74
N ILE A 261 12.47 -10.60 3.78
CA ILE A 261 11.53 -10.27 4.85
C ILE A 261 10.38 -9.39 4.32
N ASN A 262 10.67 -8.38 3.50
CA ASN A 262 9.64 -7.50 2.95
C ASN A 262 8.70 -8.23 2.00
N GLU A 263 9.18 -9.17 1.19
CA GLU A 263 8.35 -10.03 0.35
C GLU A 263 7.43 -10.92 1.18
N THR A 264 7.95 -11.54 2.23
CA THR A 264 7.17 -12.42 3.10
C THR A 264 6.07 -11.66 3.84
N LEU A 265 6.40 -10.52 4.45
CA LEU A 265 5.42 -9.69 5.15
C LEU A 265 4.41 -9.09 4.19
N SER A 266 4.84 -8.70 2.99
CA SER A 266 3.95 -8.18 1.95
C SER A 266 2.94 -9.23 1.49
N ALA A 267 3.38 -10.48 1.27
CA ALA A 267 2.52 -11.56 0.83
C ALA A 267 1.48 -11.93 1.91
N TYR A 268 1.90 -11.95 3.18
CA TYR A 268 0.99 -12.14 4.31
C TYR A 268 -0.06 -11.02 4.38
N LEU A 269 0.38 -9.76 4.30
CA LEU A 269 -0.51 -8.61 4.32
C LEU A 269 -1.49 -8.61 3.14
N ASP A 270 -1.04 -8.95 1.93
CA ASP A 270 -1.92 -9.05 0.76
C ASP A 270 -3.00 -10.11 0.94
N ALA A 271 -2.65 -11.28 1.49
CA ALA A 271 -3.61 -12.35 1.74
C ALA A 271 -4.65 -12.00 2.82
N GLU A 272 -4.23 -11.35 3.91
CA GLU A 272 -5.17 -10.84 4.92
C GLU A 272 -6.03 -9.69 4.37
N GLN A 273 -5.46 -8.88 3.49
CA GLN A 273 -6.14 -7.74 2.90
C GLN A 273 -7.25 -8.16 1.93
N GLU A 274 -7.07 -9.23 1.16
CA GLU A 274 -8.16 -9.80 0.35
C GLU A 274 -9.37 -10.20 1.21
N LYS A 275 -9.12 -10.75 2.41
CA LYS A 275 -10.20 -11.07 3.36
C LYS A 275 -10.88 -9.81 3.89
N ALA A 276 -10.11 -8.78 4.22
CA ALA A 276 -10.67 -7.51 4.71
C ALA A 276 -11.51 -6.79 3.66
N GLN A 277 -11.10 -6.85 2.37
CA GLN A 277 -11.90 -6.31 1.27
C GLN A 277 -13.24 -7.02 1.10
N ALA A 278 -13.32 -8.32 1.41
CA ALA A 278 -14.58 -9.05 1.43
C ALA A 278 -15.50 -8.66 2.60
N MET A 279 -14.94 -8.14 3.70
CA MET A 279 -15.73 -7.65 4.84
C MET A 279 -16.39 -6.29 4.54
N PHE A 280 -15.61 -5.36 3.98
CA PHE A 280 -16.12 -4.07 3.52
C PHE A 280 -15.15 -3.44 2.51
N PRO A 281 -15.63 -2.96 1.34
CA PRO A 281 -14.77 -2.28 0.36
C PRO A 281 -14.13 -1.02 0.94
N HIS A 282 -12.81 -0.91 0.84
CA HIS A 282 -12.07 0.25 1.35
C HIS A 282 -10.85 0.54 0.48
N TYR A 283 -10.32 1.76 0.53
CA TYR A 283 -9.07 2.06 -0.15
C TYR A 283 -7.88 1.53 0.66
N PHE A 284 -6.93 0.89 -0.02
CA PHE A 284 -5.71 0.38 0.57
C PHE A 284 -4.49 0.79 -0.25
N GLU A 285 -3.49 1.34 0.45
CA GLU A 285 -2.17 1.66 -0.08
C GLU A 285 -1.08 0.91 0.70
N LYS A 286 -0.05 0.47 -0.01
CA LYS A 286 1.11 -0.21 0.57
C LYS A 286 2.39 0.33 -0.04
N HIS A 287 3.37 0.60 0.81
CA HIS A 287 4.69 1.06 0.43
C HIS A 287 5.75 0.12 1.00
N LYS A 288 6.73 -0.24 0.16
CA LYS A 288 7.90 -1.05 0.54
C LYS A 288 9.13 -0.15 0.51
N THR A 289 9.79 -0.04 1.65
CA THR A 289 11.09 0.64 1.76
C THR A 289 12.08 -0.31 2.44
N ASP A 290 12.64 0.08 3.59
CA ASP A 290 13.35 -0.83 4.48
C ASP A 290 12.36 -1.73 5.24
N GLY A 291 11.10 -1.32 5.35
CA GLY A 291 10.00 -2.11 5.90
C GLY A 291 8.75 -2.11 5.03
N VAL A 292 7.64 -2.57 5.62
CA VAL A 292 6.31 -2.56 5.01
C VAL A 292 5.43 -1.55 5.74
N GLU A 293 4.97 -0.55 5.01
CA GLU A 293 4.05 0.49 5.46
C GLU A 293 2.74 0.34 4.70
N TYR A 294 1.61 0.52 5.39
CA TYR A 294 0.31 0.52 4.74
C TYR A 294 -0.63 1.57 5.33
N GLY A 295 -1.51 2.06 4.46
CA GLY A 295 -2.58 3.01 4.79
C GLY A 295 -3.91 2.47 4.27
N ILE A 296 -4.95 2.64 5.07
CA ILE A 296 -6.33 2.34 4.69
C ILE A 296 -7.15 3.60 4.88
N TYR A 297 -8.03 3.89 3.93
CA TYR A 297 -9.07 4.91 4.09
C TYR A 297 -10.44 4.26 3.91
N ILE A 298 -11.31 4.47 4.90
CA ILE A 298 -12.68 3.96 4.91
C ILE A 298 -13.65 5.07 5.33
N GLY A 299 -14.82 5.14 4.70
CA GLY A 299 -15.88 6.07 5.08
C GLY A 299 -17.00 6.11 4.04
N ALA A 300 -18.10 6.78 4.37
CA ALA A 300 -19.26 6.90 3.49
C ALA A 300 -18.90 7.49 2.13
N ALA A 301 -18.00 8.49 2.09
CA ALA A 301 -17.59 9.14 0.86
C ALA A 301 -16.88 8.21 -0.14
N MET A 302 -16.29 7.11 0.33
CA MET A 302 -15.61 6.14 -0.54
C MET A 302 -16.61 5.22 -1.26
N MET A 303 -17.87 5.16 -0.82
CA MET A 303 -18.91 4.30 -1.39
C MET A 303 -19.80 5.07 -2.36
N GLU A 304 -20.11 4.48 -3.51
CA GLU A 304 -20.97 5.12 -4.54
C GLU A 304 -22.38 5.40 -4.02
N ASP A 305 -22.91 4.53 -3.17
CA ASP A 305 -24.25 4.63 -2.56
C ASP A 305 -24.24 5.34 -1.19
N GLY A 306 -23.05 5.71 -0.68
CA GLY A 306 -22.89 6.30 0.64
C GLY A 306 -23.16 5.36 1.81
N SER A 307 -23.28 4.04 1.58
CA SER A 307 -23.55 3.07 2.64
C SER A 307 -22.32 2.90 3.55
N PHE A 308 -22.44 3.34 4.80
CA PHE A 308 -21.36 3.19 5.78
C PHE A 308 -21.90 3.22 7.21
N ASP A 309 -21.38 2.33 8.04
CA ASP A 309 -21.64 2.26 9.48
C ASP A 309 -20.32 2.14 10.23
N MET A 310 -20.26 2.71 11.44
CA MET A 310 -19.08 2.68 12.31
C MET A 310 -18.68 1.25 12.69
N LEU A 311 -19.60 0.28 12.64
CA LEU A 311 -19.31 -1.14 12.81
C LEU A 311 -18.18 -1.62 11.89
N TYR A 312 -18.17 -1.19 10.62
CA TYR A 312 -17.14 -1.59 9.66
C TYR A 312 -15.77 -1.00 10.02
N LEU A 313 -15.75 0.22 10.56
CA LEU A 313 -14.52 0.84 11.05
C LEU A 313 -13.96 0.09 12.26
N TYR A 314 -14.80 -0.23 13.25
CA TYR A 314 -14.38 -1.00 14.43
C TYR A 314 -13.88 -2.39 14.04
N ASN A 315 -14.55 -3.05 13.11
CA ASN A 315 -14.12 -4.34 12.57
C ASN A 315 -12.73 -4.25 11.92
N LEU A 316 -12.49 -3.24 11.07
CA LEU A 316 -11.18 -3.06 10.43
C LEU A 316 -10.07 -2.70 11.42
N ARG A 317 -10.36 -1.98 12.52
CA ARG A 317 -9.37 -1.68 13.55
C ARG A 317 -8.94 -2.92 14.32
N LEU A 318 -9.90 -3.77 14.68
CA LEU A 318 -9.59 -5.05 15.31
C LEU A 318 -8.82 -5.96 14.33
N TRP A 319 -9.26 -6.05 13.08
CA TRP A 319 -8.53 -6.75 12.02
C TRP A 319 -7.09 -6.23 11.88
N GLN A 320 -6.88 -4.90 11.91
CA GLN A 320 -5.54 -4.30 11.80
C GLN A 320 -4.60 -4.79 12.92
N LEU A 321 -5.10 -4.86 14.16
CA LEU A 321 -4.31 -5.37 15.29
C LEU A 321 -4.01 -6.87 15.15
N ILE A 322 -4.98 -7.66 14.72
CA ILE A 322 -4.80 -9.10 14.46
C ILE A 322 -3.73 -9.32 13.38
N THR A 323 -3.86 -8.61 12.27
CA THR A 323 -2.90 -8.65 11.15
C THR A 323 -1.52 -8.19 11.61
N MET A 324 -1.42 -7.16 12.45
CA MET A 324 -0.13 -6.71 13.00
C MET A 324 0.52 -7.77 13.91
N CYS A 325 -0.26 -8.50 14.72
CA CYS A 325 0.24 -9.65 15.49
C CYS A 325 0.75 -10.75 14.55
N GLY A 326 0.03 -11.02 13.46
CA GLY A 326 0.46 -11.94 12.41
C GLY A 326 1.78 -11.54 11.76
N ILE A 327 1.91 -10.27 11.36
CA ILE A 327 3.15 -9.70 10.80
C ILE A 327 4.32 -9.85 11.78
N ALA A 328 4.11 -9.58 13.07
CA ALA A 328 5.13 -9.71 14.10
C ALA A 328 5.57 -11.17 14.34
N ARG A 329 4.67 -12.15 14.16
CA ARG A 329 5.03 -13.58 14.23
C ARG A 329 5.78 -14.02 12.98
N GLN A 330 5.31 -13.61 11.80
CA GLN A 330 5.96 -13.93 10.52
C GLN A 330 7.39 -13.38 10.47
N SER A 331 7.60 -12.14 10.96
CA SER A 331 8.93 -11.55 11.00
C SER A 331 9.90 -12.35 11.88
N GLU A 332 9.46 -12.81 13.06
CA GLU A 332 10.30 -13.64 13.95
C GLU A 332 10.55 -15.05 13.39
N GLN A 333 9.57 -15.65 12.70
CA GLN A 333 9.73 -16.97 12.05
C GLN A 333 10.72 -16.94 10.89
N VAL A 334 10.71 -15.87 10.09
CA VAL A 334 11.62 -15.69 8.96
C VAL A 334 13.03 -15.34 9.43
N LYS A 335 13.17 -14.70 10.60
CA LYS A 335 14.46 -14.23 11.14
C LYS A 335 15.57 -15.29 11.13
N SER A 336 15.26 -16.55 11.46
CA SER A 336 16.25 -17.64 11.46
C SER A 336 16.68 -18.11 10.07
N GLN A 337 15.94 -17.72 9.02
CA GLN A 337 16.19 -18.08 7.62
C GLN A 337 17.02 -17.02 6.89
N LEU A 338 17.13 -15.82 7.48
CA LEU A 338 17.87 -14.70 6.90
C LEU A 338 19.37 -14.88 7.08
N LYS A 339 20.14 -14.46 6.06
CA LYS A 339 21.61 -14.42 6.14
C LYS A 339 22.08 -13.41 7.20
N VAL A 340 21.36 -12.30 7.32
CA VAL A 340 21.53 -11.30 8.38
C VAL A 340 20.26 -11.28 9.20
N PRO A 341 20.30 -11.60 10.51
CA PRO A 341 19.11 -11.59 11.35
C PRO A 341 18.62 -10.14 11.53
N LEU A 342 17.43 -9.85 10.99
CA LEU A 342 16.80 -8.53 11.06
C LEU A 342 15.76 -8.52 12.18
N GLU A 343 15.73 -7.45 12.95
CA GLU A 343 14.70 -7.23 13.96
C GLU A 343 13.66 -6.25 13.43
N MET A 344 12.40 -6.64 13.44
CA MET A 344 11.28 -5.78 13.02
C MET A 344 10.67 -5.08 14.22
N ALA A 345 10.24 -3.84 14.02
CA ALA A 345 9.53 -3.07 15.01
C ALA A 345 8.17 -2.63 14.42
N HIS A 346 7.10 -2.82 15.18
CA HIS A 346 5.73 -2.70 14.69
C HIS A 346 5.00 -1.54 15.34
N LEU A 347 4.24 -0.81 14.54
CA LEU A 347 3.57 0.41 14.98
C LEU A 347 2.22 0.59 14.28
N VAL A 348 1.23 1.03 15.06
CA VAL A 348 -0.10 1.43 14.59
C VAL A 348 -0.38 2.86 15.07
N LEU A 349 -0.79 3.75 14.17
CA LEU A 349 -1.23 5.11 14.52
C LEU A 349 -2.75 5.17 14.47
N ILE A 350 -3.37 5.54 15.59
CA ILE A 350 -4.81 5.69 15.72
C ILE A 350 -5.20 7.13 15.41
N GLN A 351 -6.28 7.27 14.66
CA GLN A 351 -6.93 8.54 14.39
C GLN A 351 -8.44 8.33 14.36
N ASN A 352 -9.13 8.86 15.37
CA ASN A 352 -10.60 8.82 15.42
C ASN A 352 -11.27 9.98 14.68
N THR A 353 -10.57 11.10 14.47
CA THR A 353 -11.15 12.23 13.75
C THR A 353 -11.05 11.97 12.24
N PRO A 354 -12.16 12.01 11.50
CA PRO A 354 -12.13 11.82 10.06
C PRO A 354 -11.38 12.97 9.37
N LEU A 355 -10.85 12.72 8.19
CA LEU A 355 -10.07 13.66 7.40
C LEU A 355 -10.49 13.63 5.93
N SER A 356 -10.03 14.62 5.18
CA SER A 356 -10.22 14.67 3.73
C SER A 356 -8.96 14.19 3.04
N VAL A 357 -9.12 13.36 2.01
CA VAL A 357 -8.04 12.91 1.14
C VAL A 357 -8.28 13.36 -0.30
N ARG A 358 -7.22 13.79 -0.99
CA ARG A 358 -7.24 14.21 -2.38
C ARG A 358 -6.32 13.34 -3.20
N PHE A 359 -6.80 12.84 -4.33
CA PHE A 359 -5.94 12.15 -5.29
C PHE A 359 -5.06 13.16 -6.04
N ARG A 360 -3.75 12.97 -5.97
CA ARG A 360 -2.80 13.74 -6.78
C ARG A 360 -2.49 12.97 -8.05
N LEU A 361 -2.90 13.51 -9.20
CA LEU A 361 -2.68 12.87 -10.51
C LEU A 361 -1.19 12.66 -10.82
N ASP A 362 -0.33 13.62 -10.49
CA ASP A 362 1.12 13.53 -10.72
C ASP A 362 1.79 12.42 -9.90
N GLU A 363 1.36 12.26 -8.65
CA GLU A 363 1.92 11.29 -7.70
C GLU A 363 1.19 9.95 -7.70
N LYS A 364 0.02 9.88 -8.36
CA LYS A 364 -0.88 8.72 -8.46
C LYS A 364 -1.23 8.09 -7.11
N ARG A 365 -1.39 8.93 -6.09
CA ARG A 365 -1.74 8.53 -4.72
C ARG A 365 -2.66 9.54 -4.06
N PHE A 366 -3.33 9.10 -3.01
CA PHE A 366 -4.03 10.01 -2.12
C PHE A 366 -3.02 10.71 -1.21
N ASP A 367 -3.14 12.03 -1.13
CA ASP A 367 -2.49 12.82 -0.10
C ASP A 367 -3.57 13.48 0.76
N ILE A 368 -3.18 13.83 1.96
CA ILE A 368 -4.08 14.46 2.91
C ILE A 368 -4.41 15.88 2.46
N ASP A 369 -5.71 16.21 2.47
CA ASP A 369 -6.20 17.52 2.06
C ASP A 369 -6.48 18.40 3.28
N GLY A 370 -6.11 19.68 3.19
CA GLY A 370 -6.36 20.69 4.23
C GLY A 370 -5.29 20.81 5.33
N ALA A 371 -5.10 22.04 5.80
CA ALA A 371 -4.06 22.41 6.78
C ALA A 371 -4.24 21.75 8.17
N TYR A 372 -5.47 21.44 8.57
CA TYR A 372 -5.74 20.75 9.85
C TYR A 372 -5.36 19.27 9.82
N ASN A 373 -5.41 18.64 8.64
CA ASN A 373 -5.11 17.22 8.47
C ASN A 373 -3.59 16.99 8.26
N MET A 374 -2.82 18.04 7.93
CA MET A 374 -1.35 17.99 7.83
C MET A 374 -0.67 17.47 9.11
N ARG A 375 -1.29 17.67 10.28
CA ARG A 375 -0.78 17.12 11.54
C ARG A 375 -0.59 15.60 11.46
N TYR A 376 -1.53 14.89 10.84
CA TYR A 376 -1.49 13.44 10.71
C TYR A 376 -0.29 13.00 9.84
N GLU A 377 -0.08 13.64 8.69
CA GLU A 377 1.09 13.38 7.82
C GLU A 377 2.42 13.67 8.53
N ILE A 378 2.49 14.74 9.33
CA ILE A 378 3.70 15.09 10.06
C ILE A 378 4.01 14.02 11.12
N ILE A 379 2.99 13.52 11.83
CA ILE A 379 3.15 12.43 12.80
C ILE A 379 3.63 11.17 12.09
N LYS A 380 2.93 10.74 11.03
CA LYS A 380 3.27 9.55 10.22
C LYS A 380 4.76 9.52 9.83
N LYS A 381 5.30 10.65 9.38
CA LYS A 381 6.71 10.77 8.94
C LYS A 381 7.75 10.74 10.05
N ARG A 382 7.36 10.98 11.31
CA ARG A 382 8.30 11.17 12.44
C ARG A 382 8.18 10.12 13.54
N ILE A 383 7.04 9.45 13.62
CA ILE A 383 6.69 8.57 14.73
C ILE A 383 7.58 7.33 14.82
N ASP A 384 8.15 6.88 13.70
CA ASP A 384 9.03 5.72 13.64
C ASP A 384 10.27 5.87 14.56
N LYS A 385 10.80 7.09 14.68
CA LYS A 385 12.01 7.39 15.48
C LYS A 385 11.71 7.98 16.85
N ALA A 386 10.44 8.03 17.25
CA ALA A 386 10.03 8.63 18.51
C ALA A 386 10.64 7.90 19.72
N LEU A 387 11.11 8.68 20.69
CA LEU A 387 11.57 8.19 21.98
C LEU A 387 10.47 8.30 23.05
N ILE A 388 10.58 7.47 24.08
CA ILE A 388 9.75 7.59 25.28
C ILE A 388 10.23 8.80 26.09
N LYS A 389 9.30 9.68 26.45
CA LYS A 389 9.56 10.93 27.15
C LYS A 389 10.36 10.70 28.43
N GLY A 390 11.45 11.46 28.58
CA GLY A 390 12.34 11.37 29.74
C GLY A 390 13.31 10.18 29.71
N THR A 391 13.36 9.43 28.60
CA THR A 391 14.29 8.32 28.40
C THR A 391 15.01 8.44 27.04
N SER A 392 16.03 7.61 26.82
CA SER A 392 16.64 7.42 25.50
C SER A 392 16.15 6.14 24.81
N GLU A 393 15.05 5.56 25.29
CA GLU A 393 14.48 4.33 24.75
C GLU A 393 13.56 4.65 23.57
N ARG A 394 13.75 3.95 22.45
CA ARG A 394 12.85 4.02 21.29
C ARG A 394 11.49 3.43 21.64
N LEU A 395 10.43 4.07 21.18
CA LEU A 395 9.05 3.62 21.39
C LEU A 395 8.84 2.19 20.89
N THR A 396 9.22 1.95 19.63
CA THR A 396 9.05 0.67 18.96
C THR A 396 10.14 -0.31 19.41
N GLN A 397 9.73 -1.53 19.77
CA GLN A 397 10.62 -2.60 20.22
C GLN A 397 10.29 -3.90 19.49
N PRO A 398 11.30 -4.74 19.18
CA PRO A 398 11.07 -6.06 18.60
C PRO A 398 10.18 -6.93 19.46
N GLY A 399 9.30 -7.69 18.83
CA GLY A 399 8.31 -8.53 19.50
C GLY A 399 7.16 -7.77 20.20
N LYS A 400 7.14 -6.43 20.08
CA LYS A 400 6.07 -5.58 20.61
C LYS A 400 5.40 -4.78 19.50
N ILE A 401 4.15 -4.40 19.73
CA ILE A 401 3.39 -3.47 18.89
C ILE A 401 3.22 -2.18 19.68
N ALA A 402 3.65 -1.06 19.12
CA ALA A 402 3.36 0.26 19.65
C ALA A 402 2.08 0.81 19.02
N ILE A 403 1.07 1.05 19.84
CA ILE A 403 -0.23 1.57 19.42
C ILE A 403 -0.28 3.03 19.88
N ILE A 404 -0.18 4.00 18.96
CA ILE A 404 -0.09 5.42 19.28
C ILE A 404 -1.45 6.07 19.14
N TYR A 405 -1.77 6.93 20.12
CA TYR A 405 -3.00 7.67 20.16
C TYR A 405 -2.76 9.10 20.65
N SER A 406 -3.72 9.97 20.34
CA SER A 406 -3.72 11.37 20.76
C SER A 406 -4.83 11.68 21.76
N GLN A 407 -5.91 10.88 21.76
CA GLN A 407 -7.07 11.09 22.60
C GLN A 407 -7.28 9.93 23.58
N PRO A 408 -7.69 10.18 24.83
CA PRO A 408 -7.98 9.10 25.79
C PRO A 408 -9.06 8.12 25.33
N LYS A 409 -10.02 8.58 24.51
CA LYS A 409 -11.08 7.72 23.95
C LYS A 409 -10.53 6.63 23.03
N GLU A 410 -9.53 6.96 22.21
CA GLU A 410 -8.84 6.01 21.35
C GLU A 410 -8.20 4.89 22.19
N ALA A 411 -7.57 5.25 23.30
CA ALA A 411 -6.96 4.28 24.20
C ALA A 411 -7.99 3.39 24.93
N MET A 412 -9.19 3.88 25.22
CA MET A 412 -10.24 3.04 25.82
C MET A 412 -10.71 1.95 24.85
N GLU A 413 -11.00 2.33 23.61
CA GLU A 413 -11.41 1.40 22.55
C GLU A 413 -10.34 0.33 22.31
N TYR A 414 -9.07 0.74 22.17
CA TYR A 414 -8.00 -0.22 21.91
C TYR A 414 -7.67 -1.11 23.12
N ARG A 415 -7.98 -0.69 24.36
CA ARG A 415 -7.85 -1.57 25.52
C ARG A 415 -8.84 -2.75 25.46
N GLU A 416 -10.05 -2.54 24.95
CA GLU A 416 -11.02 -3.63 24.77
C GLU A 416 -10.53 -4.63 23.71
N TYR A 417 -9.94 -4.13 22.61
CA TYR A 417 -9.32 -5.01 21.61
C TYR A 417 -8.12 -5.77 22.18
N ILE A 418 -7.27 -5.12 22.97
CA ILE A 418 -6.10 -5.76 23.60
C ILE A 418 -6.55 -6.86 24.56
N ASP A 419 -7.54 -6.61 25.41
CA ASP A 419 -8.09 -7.59 26.35
C ASP A 419 -8.63 -8.83 25.61
N TYR A 420 -9.41 -8.62 24.54
CA TYR A 420 -9.86 -9.71 23.67
C TYR A 420 -8.70 -10.50 23.05
N LEU A 421 -7.67 -9.81 22.58
CA LEU A 421 -6.50 -10.44 21.95
C LEU A 421 -5.61 -11.17 22.96
N GLN A 422 -5.55 -10.72 24.22
CA GLN A 422 -4.90 -11.43 25.32
C GLN A 422 -5.66 -12.72 25.64
N ALA A 423 -6.98 -12.65 25.81
CA ALA A 423 -7.83 -13.81 26.05
C ALA A 423 -7.76 -14.84 24.90
N SER A 424 -7.61 -14.35 23.66
CA SER A 424 -7.49 -15.17 22.45
C SER A 424 -6.05 -15.68 22.20
N GLY A 425 -5.08 -15.32 23.04
CA GLY A 425 -3.68 -15.76 22.94
C GLY A 425 -2.84 -15.08 21.87
N TYR A 426 -3.28 -13.95 21.30
CA TYR A 426 -2.48 -13.14 20.38
C TYR A 426 -1.41 -12.30 21.10
N LEU A 427 -1.76 -11.77 22.27
CA LEU A 427 -0.91 -10.90 23.09
C LEU A 427 -0.62 -11.55 24.45
N THR A 428 0.43 -11.09 25.13
CA THR A 428 0.68 -11.40 26.55
C THR A 428 -0.05 -10.42 27.47
N ASP A 429 -0.19 -10.76 28.74
CA ASP A 429 -0.93 -9.95 29.73
C ASP A 429 -0.35 -8.55 29.98
N ASP A 430 0.95 -8.34 29.73
CA ASP A 430 1.61 -7.06 29.98
C ASP A 430 1.25 -5.99 28.94
N VAL A 431 0.72 -4.86 29.43
CA VAL A 431 0.44 -3.64 28.67
C VAL A 431 1.19 -2.47 29.30
N GLU A 432 2.07 -1.84 28.53
CA GLU A 432 2.86 -0.70 28.96
C GLU A 432 2.25 0.60 28.40
N GLU A 433 1.94 1.56 29.26
CA GLU A 433 1.48 2.89 28.83
C GLU A 433 2.63 3.89 28.93
N VAL A 434 2.99 4.49 27.79
CA VAL A 434 4.13 5.39 27.68
C VAL A 434 3.73 6.71 27.03
N GLU A 435 4.39 7.80 27.42
CA GLU A 435 4.26 9.10 26.78
C GLU A 435 5.44 9.31 25.82
N LEU A 436 5.17 9.83 24.63
CA LEU A 436 6.20 10.11 23.62
C LEU A 436 6.81 11.50 23.87
N GLU A 437 8.05 11.68 23.42
CA GLU A 437 8.63 13.02 23.31
C GLU A 437 7.84 13.91 22.33
N ASP A 438 7.95 15.23 22.52
CA ASP A 438 7.28 16.19 21.62
C ASP A 438 7.93 16.13 20.23
N LEU A 439 7.12 15.81 19.22
CA LEU A 439 7.53 15.82 17.82
C LEU A 439 7.22 17.20 17.22
N ASP A 440 8.03 17.69 16.28
CA ASP A 440 7.69 18.95 15.61
C ASP A 440 6.31 18.81 14.92
N GLY A 441 5.34 19.61 15.35
CA GLY A 441 3.96 19.58 14.83
C GLY A 441 3.00 18.67 15.58
N ALA A 442 3.43 17.91 16.59
CA ALA A 442 2.56 17.11 17.44
C ALA A 442 3.09 16.94 18.87
N GLN A 443 2.30 17.36 19.85
CA GLN A 443 2.61 17.25 21.28
C GLN A 443 1.61 16.36 22.00
N GLY A 444 2.05 15.75 23.10
CA GLY A 444 1.21 14.97 24.01
C GLY A 444 0.73 13.63 23.45
N LEU A 445 1.49 13.03 22.52
CA LEU A 445 1.21 11.68 22.02
C LEU A 445 1.51 10.66 23.11
N LYS A 446 0.67 9.62 23.17
CA LYS A 446 0.84 8.49 24.08
C LYS A 446 0.76 7.19 23.32
N SER A 447 1.26 6.12 23.92
CA SER A 447 1.17 4.80 23.32
C SER A 447 0.86 3.72 24.34
N LEU A 448 0.08 2.74 23.89
CA LEU A 448 -0.02 1.42 24.50
C LEU A 448 0.97 0.51 23.78
N ARG A 449 1.92 -0.05 24.53
CA ARG A 449 2.90 -1.01 24.02
C ARG A 449 2.55 -2.38 24.56
N VAL A 450 2.30 -3.31 23.65
CA VAL A 450 1.87 -4.69 23.95
C VAL A 450 2.85 -5.68 23.38
N THR A 451 3.07 -6.79 24.07
CA THR A 451 3.98 -7.86 23.61
C THR A 451 3.19 -8.93 22.88
N VAL A 452 3.66 -9.31 21.69
CA VAL A 452 3.03 -10.35 20.87
C VAL A 452 3.41 -11.72 21.41
N ASN A 453 2.42 -12.58 21.59
CA ASN A 453 2.67 -13.95 21.99
C ASN A 453 3.20 -14.76 20.79
N MET A 454 4.48 -15.14 20.85
CA MET A 454 5.17 -15.86 19.76
C MET A 454 4.93 -17.38 19.77
N SER A 455 4.46 -17.95 20.89
CA SER A 455 4.28 -19.41 21.04
C SER A 455 2.87 -19.88 20.70
N ALA A 456 1.89 -18.95 20.67
CA ALA A 456 0.54 -19.29 20.29
C ALA A 456 0.42 -19.52 18.78
N THR A 457 0.02 -20.73 18.40
CA THR A 457 -0.61 -20.96 17.10
C THR A 457 -1.91 -20.16 17.12
N PRO A 458 -2.17 -19.24 16.17
CA PRO A 458 -3.43 -18.52 16.17
C PRO A 458 -4.57 -19.54 16.14
N PRO A 459 -5.67 -19.31 16.88
CA PRO A 459 -6.90 -20.03 16.60
C PRO A 459 -7.24 -19.83 15.10
N ASP A 460 -7.91 -20.82 14.50
CA ASP A 460 -8.40 -20.72 13.12
C ASP A 460 -9.02 -19.33 12.86
N PRO A 461 -8.88 -18.78 11.63
CA PRO A 461 -9.36 -17.44 11.31
C PRO A 461 -10.77 -17.23 11.86
N LEU A 462 -11.00 -16.04 12.43
CA LEU A 462 -12.30 -15.60 12.93
C LEU A 462 -13.41 -16.15 12.03
N PRO A 463 -14.39 -16.90 12.59
CA PRO A 463 -15.48 -17.44 11.79
C PRO A 463 -16.09 -16.31 10.96
N SER A 464 -16.36 -16.57 9.68
CA SER A 464 -17.03 -15.60 8.81
C SER A 464 -18.29 -15.07 9.47
N LEU A 465 -18.71 -13.85 9.12
CA LEU A 465 -19.94 -13.26 9.67
C LEU A 465 -21.14 -14.22 9.50
N GLU A 466 -21.18 -14.99 8.42
CA GLU A 466 -22.14 -16.08 8.17
C GLU A 466 -22.08 -17.17 9.24
N THR A 467 -20.88 -17.61 9.61
CA THR A 467 -20.69 -18.64 10.65
C THR A 467 -21.06 -18.10 12.03
N MET A 468 -20.83 -16.81 12.31
CA MET A 468 -21.27 -16.18 13.56
C MET A 468 -22.81 -16.04 13.62
N ILE A 469 -23.47 -15.75 12.50
CA ILE A 469 -24.94 -15.69 12.39
C ILE A 469 -25.55 -17.10 12.62
N GLU A 470 -24.97 -18.14 12.04
CA GLU A 470 -25.43 -19.53 12.26
C GLU A 470 -25.33 -19.95 13.74
N VAL A 471 -24.25 -19.58 14.44
CA VAL A 471 -24.08 -19.89 15.87
C VAL A 471 -25.13 -19.16 16.73
N VAL A 472 -25.51 -17.93 16.37
CA VAL A 472 -26.57 -17.17 17.08
C VAL A 472 -27.96 -17.77 16.84
N GLU A 473 -28.23 -18.30 15.63
CA GLU A 473 -29.49 -19.00 15.32
C GLU A 473 -29.61 -20.37 16.02
N VAL A 474 -28.49 -21.08 16.22
CA VAL A 474 -28.46 -22.35 16.96
C VAL A 474 -28.70 -22.17 18.46
N ILE A 475 -28.34 -21.01 19.02
CA ILE A 475 -28.59 -20.68 20.44
C ILE A 475 -30.04 -20.23 20.69
N HIS A 476 -30.79 -19.87 19.64
CA HIS A 476 -32.20 -19.46 19.71
C HIS A 476 -33.20 -20.55 19.29
N LYS A 477 -32.77 -21.80 19.14
CA LYS A 477 -33.62 -23.00 19.08
C LYS A 477 -33.43 -23.83 20.34
#